data_AF-A0A7X1ZK82-F1
#
_entry.id   AF-A0A7X1ZK82-F1
#
_cell.length_a   1.000
_cell.length_b   1.000
_cell.length_c   1.000
_cell.angle_alpha   90.00
_cell.angle_beta   90.00
_cell.angle_gamma   90.00
#
_symmetry.space_group_name_H-M   'P 1'
#
loop_
_entity.id
_entity.type
_entity.pdbx_description
1 polymer ?
#
loop_
_entity_poly.entity_id
_entity_poly.type
_entity_poly.pdbx_seq_one_letter_code
_entity_poly.pdbx_strand_id
1 'polypeptide(L)'
;MGEIERLEDFERTRGKLRLPVDVKPCIIKLLDEPSIREGDNPFIIACELHRVGRTEKQIESLLMRLNIRDSKVRGVIKSVASGKYEFGCPTLEEKGICLYEKREDCFWYQAIPRESQRSYRERDFWRFGWPGRLTAPESMIYLAIREIEKRRGLPAGSRLYISRKELMRVSGRGHSWVLECCERLKKKGLIEFRKGTQHRWYGRASQVKRIIPIPRSK
;
A
#
# COMPACT_ATOMS: atom_id res chain seq x y z
N MET A 1 -14.39 -10.55 26.54
CA MET A 1 -13.14 -10.67 25.78
C MET A 1 -12.67 -9.27 25.44
N GLY A 2 -11.57 -8.84 26.03
CA GLY A 2 -11.05 -7.46 25.89
C GLY A 2 -10.47 -7.22 24.49
N GLU A 3 -10.32 -5.95 24.11
CA GLU A 3 -9.72 -5.55 22.83
C GLU A 3 -8.26 -6.05 22.68
N ILE A 4 -7.53 -6.15 23.79
CA ILE A 4 -6.15 -6.66 23.87
C ILE A 4 -6.09 -8.17 23.59
N GLU A 5 -6.97 -8.98 24.19
CA GLU A 5 -7.03 -10.44 23.93
C GLU A 5 -7.30 -10.73 22.45
N ARG A 6 -8.15 -9.93 21.81
CA ARG A 6 -8.46 -10.06 20.37
C ARG A 6 -7.24 -9.76 19.50
N LEU A 7 -6.37 -8.84 19.91
CA LEU A 7 -5.13 -8.51 19.18
C LEU A 7 -4.05 -9.57 19.38
N GLU A 8 -3.96 -10.18 20.55
CA GLU A 8 -3.01 -11.28 20.82
C GLU A 8 -3.37 -12.55 20.05
N ASP A 9 -4.65 -12.91 19.99
CA ASP A 9 -5.12 -14.03 19.16
C ASP A 9 -4.92 -13.74 17.67
N PHE A 10 -5.09 -12.49 17.24
CA PHE A 10 -4.78 -12.05 15.87
C PHE A 10 -3.31 -12.31 15.49
N GLU A 11 -2.36 -11.92 16.34
CA GLU A 11 -0.93 -12.14 16.10
C GLU A 11 -0.58 -13.63 16.06
N ARG A 12 -1.22 -14.44 16.92
CA ARG A 12 -1.01 -15.90 16.98
C ARG A 12 -1.47 -16.59 15.70
N THR A 13 -2.67 -16.29 15.20
CA THR A 13 -3.19 -16.90 13.97
C THR A 13 -2.41 -16.41 12.73
N ARG A 14 -2.05 -15.13 12.69
CA ARG A 14 -1.19 -14.55 11.63
C ARG A 14 0.14 -15.30 11.51
N GLY A 15 0.77 -15.60 12.64
CA GLY A 15 2.01 -16.39 12.72
C GLY A 15 1.84 -17.82 12.18
N LYS A 16 0.80 -18.54 12.61
CA LYS A 16 0.52 -19.92 12.15
C LYS A 16 0.35 -20.01 10.64
N LEU A 17 -0.36 -19.05 10.05
CA LEU A 17 -0.67 -19.03 8.61
C LEU A 17 0.41 -18.33 7.78
N ARG A 18 1.50 -17.84 8.41
CA ARG A 18 2.58 -17.07 7.78
C ARG A 18 2.03 -15.90 6.95
N LEU A 19 1.01 -15.21 7.45
CA LEU A 19 0.37 -14.11 6.74
C LEU A 19 1.22 -12.82 6.85
N PRO A 20 1.23 -11.96 5.80
CA PRO A 20 1.90 -10.66 5.87
C PRO A 20 1.38 -9.78 7.02
N VAL A 21 2.23 -8.88 7.52
CA VAL A 21 1.92 -8.00 8.67
C VAL A 21 0.69 -7.13 8.42
N ASP A 22 0.48 -6.73 7.17
CA ASP A 22 -0.59 -5.78 6.82
C ASP A 22 -1.94 -6.44 6.47
N VAL A 23 -2.11 -7.75 6.67
CA VAL A 23 -3.39 -8.43 6.40
C VAL A 23 -4.47 -7.95 7.39
N LYS A 24 -5.66 -7.65 6.87
CA LYS A 24 -6.81 -7.26 7.68
C LYS A 24 -7.17 -8.33 8.73
N PRO A 25 -7.43 -7.94 9.99
CA PRO A 25 -7.88 -8.87 11.02
C PRO A 25 -9.16 -9.65 10.68
N CYS A 26 -10.11 -9.02 10.00
CA CYS A 26 -11.35 -9.69 9.57
C CYS A 26 -11.11 -10.83 8.58
N ILE A 27 -10.01 -10.79 7.83
CA ILE A 27 -9.63 -11.87 6.90
C ILE A 27 -9.05 -13.06 7.66
N ILE A 28 -8.36 -12.80 8.77
CA ILE A 28 -7.88 -13.85 9.67
C ILE A 28 -9.06 -14.53 10.38
N LYS A 29 -10.01 -13.75 10.90
CA LYS A 29 -11.25 -14.30 11.47
C LYS A 29 -12.01 -15.15 10.44
N LEU A 30 -12.10 -14.67 9.20
CA LEU A 30 -12.71 -15.44 8.10
C LEU A 30 -11.94 -16.73 7.79
N LEU A 31 -10.60 -16.73 7.94
CA LEU A 31 -9.76 -17.91 7.76
C LEU A 31 -9.99 -18.98 8.84
N ASP A 32 -10.42 -18.56 10.02
CA ASP A 32 -10.75 -19.45 11.15
C ASP A 32 -12.21 -19.93 11.14
N GLU A 33 -13.07 -19.38 10.26
CA GLU A 33 -14.48 -19.77 10.16
C GLU A 33 -14.72 -20.98 9.25
N PRO A 34 -15.62 -21.92 9.60
CA PRO A 34 -16.02 -23.03 8.73
C PRO A 34 -16.64 -22.56 7.40
N SER A 35 -17.26 -21.36 7.40
CA SER A 35 -17.96 -20.75 6.28
C SER A 35 -17.01 -20.28 5.16
N ILE A 36 -15.69 -20.37 5.35
CA ILE A 36 -14.67 -19.86 4.43
C ILE A 36 -14.81 -20.35 2.97
N ARG A 37 -15.47 -21.50 2.77
CA ARG A 37 -15.67 -22.12 1.45
C ARG A 37 -16.85 -21.52 0.68
N GLU A 38 -17.76 -20.83 1.38
CA GLU A 38 -19.06 -20.39 0.89
C GLU A 38 -19.01 -18.99 0.27
N GLY A 39 -19.96 -18.73 -0.64
CA GLY A 39 -20.15 -17.43 -1.30
C GLY A 39 -18.85 -16.84 -1.84
N ASP A 40 -18.64 -15.56 -1.53
CA ASP A 40 -17.49 -14.77 -1.99
C ASP A 40 -16.27 -14.83 -1.05
N ASN A 41 -16.32 -15.63 0.02
CA ASN A 41 -15.24 -15.71 1.01
C ASN A 41 -13.86 -16.05 0.39
N PRO A 42 -13.74 -17.03 -0.53
CA PRO A 42 -12.48 -17.30 -1.22
C PRO A 42 -11.94 -16.11 -2.02
N PHE A 43 -12.85 -15.35 -2.64
CA PHE A 43 -12.51 -14.19 -3.44
C PHE A 43 -12.01 -13.04 -2.57
N ILE A 44 -12.69 -12.77 -1.46
CA ILE A 44 -12.31 -11.76 -0.47
C ILE A 44 -10.90 -12.03 0.08
N ILE A 45 -10.61 -13.27 0.45
CA ILE A 45 -9.28 -13.70 0.92
C ILE A 45 -8.23 -13.48 -0.16
N ALA A 46 -8.50 -13.93 -1.39
CA ALA A 46 -7.57 -13.82 -2.49
C ALA A 46 -7.24 -12.35 -2.84
N CYS A 47 -8.25 -11.48 -2.85
CA CYS A 47 -8.08 -10.04 -3.04
C CYS A 47 -7.19 -9.42 -1.96
N GLU A 48 -7.41 -9.79 -0.69
CA GLU A 48 -6.58 -9.28 0.40
C GLU A 48 -5.13 -9.77 0.28
N LEU A 49 -4.92 -11.05 0.01
CA LEU A 49 -3.58 -11.62 -0.13
C LEU A 49 -2.82 -11.00 -1.30
N HIS A 50 -3.50 -10.78 -2.41
CA HIS A 50 -2.93 -10.07 -3.56
C HIS A 50 -2.59 -8.62 -3.21
N ARG A 51 -3.45 -7.91 -2.46
CA ARG A 51 -3.19 -6.54 -1.98
C ARG A 51 -1.91 -6.46 -1.15
N VAL A 52 -1.66 -7.43 -0.27
CA VAL A 52 -0.44 -7.50 0.55
C VAL A 52 0.76 -8.11 -0.19
N GLY A 53 0.68 -8.28 -1.51
CA GLY A 53 1.81 -8.65 -2.37
C GLY A 53 2.05 -10.15 -2.53
N ARG A 54 1.08 -11.02 -2.21
CA ARG A 54 1.19 -12.45 -2.52
C ARG A 54 1.03 -12.70 -4.02
N THR A 55 1.82 -13.62 -4.55
CA THR A 55 1.72 -14.05 -5.94
C THR A 55 0.51 -14.95 -6.15
N GLU A 56 0.01 -15.03 -7.38
CA GLU A 56 -1.12 -15.91 -7.76
C GLU A 56 -0.90 -17.35 -7.29
N LYS A 57 0.31 -17.90 -7.51
CA LYS A 57 0.69 -19.25 -7.04
C LYS A 57 0.61 -19.41 -5.52
N GLN A 58 0.98 -18.39 -4.77
CA GLN A 58 0.90 -18.42 -3.30
C GLN A 58 -0.54 -18.38 -2.81
N ILE A 59 -1.39 -17.60 -3.47
CA ILE A 59 -2.82 -17.49 -3.17
C ILE A 59 -3.51 -18.82 -3.48
N GLU A 60 -3.28 -19.36 -4.68
CA GLU A 60 -3.79 -20.66 -5.12
C GLU A 60 -3.41 -21.76 -4.14
N SER A 61 -2.13 -21.86 -3.76
CA SER A 61 -1.64 -22.82 -2.78
C SER A 61 -2.34 -22.71 -1.42
N LEU A 62 -2.68 -21.50 -0.97
CA LEU A 62 -3.40 -21.31 0.28
C LEU A 62 -4.88 -21.72 0.14
N LEU A 63 -5.55 -21.29 -0.92
CA LEU A 63 -6.97 -21.61 -1.14
C LEU A 63 -7.19 -23.12 -1.30
N MET A 64 -6.26 -23.80 -1.98
CA MET A 64 -6.29 -25.26 -2.11
C MET A 64 -6.09 -25.96 -0.75
N ARG A 65 -5.20 -25.45 0.11
CA ARG A 65 -5.03 -25.95 1.50
C ARG A 65 -6.28 -25.78 2.36
N LEU A 66 -7.13 -24.82 2.03
CA LEU A 66 -8.42 -24.57 2.70
C LEU A 66 -9.55 -25.47 2.15
N ASN A 67 -9.22 -26.45 1.30
CA ASN A 67 -10.14 -27.36 0.61
C ASN A 67 -11.21 -26.64 -0.23
N ILE A 68 -10.83 -25.53 -0.88
CA ILE A 68 -11.68 -24.84 -1.85
C ILE A 68 -11.56 -25.56 -3.20
N ARG A 69 -12.69 -25.79 -3.88
CA ARG A 69 -12.72 -26.50 -5.17
C ARG A 69 -11.84 -25.81 -6.21
N ASP A 70 -11.02 -26.57 -6.91
CA ASP A 70 -10.06 -26.07 -7.93
C ASP A 70 -10.73 -25.17 -8.99
N SER A 71 -11.91 -25.54 -9.49
CA SER A 71 -12.66 -24.71 -10.44
C SER A 71 -13.00 -23.31 -9.90
N LYS A 72 -13.34 -23.21 -8.61
CA LYS A 72 -13.60 -21.94 -7.92
C LYS A 72 -12.30 -21.16 -7.71
N VAL A 73 -11.20 -21.84 -7.34
CA VAL A 73 -9.88 -21.22 -7.15
C VAL A 73 -9.41 -20.57 -8.45
N ARG A 74 -9.46 -21.27 -9.59
CA ARG A 74 -9.05 -20.71 -10.89
C ARG A 74 -9.86 -19.48 -11.28
N GLY A 75 -11.18 -19.51 -11.04
CA GLY A 75 -12.06 -18.36 -11.27
C GLY A 75 -11.67 -17.16 -10.42
N VAL A 76 -11.42 -17.39 -9.13
CA VAL A 76 -10.95 -16.37 -8.19
C VAL A 76 -9.60 -15.79 -8.61
N ILE A 77 -8.60 -16.62 -8.93
CA ILE A 77 -7.27 -16.17 -9.36
C ILE A 77 -7.37 -15.32 -10.63
N LYS A 78 -8.15 -15.75 -11.63
CA LYS A 78 -8.36 -14.97 -12.86
C LYS A 78 -8.99 -13.61 -12.59
N SER A 79 -9.97 -13.55 -11.70
CA SER A 79 -10.62 -12.29 -11.29
C SER A 79 -9.66 -11.37 -10.53
N VAL A 80 -8.85 -11.92 -9.63
CA VAL A 80 -7.82 -11.17 -8.90
C VAL A 80 -6.71 -10.68 -9.85
N ALA A 81 -6.26 -11.50 -10.78
CA ALA A 81 -5.26 -11.10 -11.77
C ALA A 81 -5.75 -9.95 -12.67
N SER A 82 -7.07 -9.88 -12.91
CA SER A 82 -7.67 -8.80 -13.70
C SER A 82 -7.60 -7.42 -13.01
N GLY A 83 -7.37 -7.38 -11.69
CA GLY A 83 -7.23 -6.14 -10.91
C GLY A 83 -8.50 -5.28 -10.82
N LYS A 84 -9.63 -5.76 -11.34
CA LYS A 84 -10.94 -5.08 -11.30
C LYS A 84 -11.78 -5.62 -10.14
N TYR A 85 -11.32 -5.40 -8.91
CA TYR A 85 -12.10 -5.73 -7.74
C TYR A 85 -12.25 -4.49 -6.85
N GLU A 86 -13.50 -4.13 -6.58
CA GLU A 86 -13.84 -3.29 -5.44
C GLU A 86 -13.41 -4.08 -4.21
N PHE A 87 -12.35 -3.66 -3.52
CA PHE A 87 -11.73 -4.48 -2.49
C PHE A 87 -12.78 -4.96 -1.48
N GLY A 88 -12.99 -6.28 -1.50
CA GLY A 88 -14.19 -6.95 -1.01
C GLY A 88 -14.42 -6.83 0.49
N CYS A 89 -15.03 -5.75 0.92
CA CYS A 89 -15.63 -5.61 2.25
C CYS A 89 -17.17 -5.63 2.33
N PRO A 90 -17.99 -5.56 1.25
CA PRO A 90 -19.43 -5.38 1.43
C PRO A 90 -20.10 -6.53 2.21
N THR A 91 -19.69 -7.78 1.96
CA THR A 91 -20.23 -8.97 2.64
C THR A 91 -19.58 -9.30 3.99
N LEU A 92 -18.54 -8.58 4.42
CA LEU A 92 -17.92 -8.79 5.75
C LEU A 92 -18.63 -7.99 6.85
N GLU A 93 -19.23 -6.87 6.47
CA GLU A 93 -20.06 -6.02 7.33
C GLU A 93 -21.38 -6.75 7.66
N GLU A 94 -22.06 -7.27 6.64
CA GLU A 94 -23.29 -8.08 6.78
C GLU A 94 -23.11 -9.34 7.66
N LYS A 95 -21.89 -9.88 7.72
CA LYS A 95 -21.56 -11.08 8.51
C LYS A 95 -21.09 -10.77 9.94
N GLY A 96 -20.95 -9.50 10.35
CA GLY A 96 -20.43 -9.14 11.67
C GLY A 96 -18.96 -9.56 11.90
N ILE A 97 -18.21 -9.75 10.80
CA ILE A 97 -16.79 -10.12 10.83
C ILE A 97 -15.91 -8.86 10.83
N CYS A 98 -16.44 -7.73 10.36
CA CYS A 98 -15.77 -6.44 10.42
C CYS A 98 -15.51 -6.01 11.87
N LEU A 99 -14.34 -5.42 12.12
CA LEU A 99 -13.99 -4.82 13.42
C LEU A 99 -14.65 -3.46 13.64
N TYR A 100 -15.18 -2.83 12.59
CA TYR A 100 -15.78 -1.51 12.61
C TYR A 100 -17.28 -1.62 12.31
N GLU A 101 -18.10 -0.80 12.98
CA GLU A 101 -19.55 -0.76 12.78
C GLU A 101 -19.94 -0.32 11.37
N LYS A 102 -19.14 0.56 10.76
CA LYS A 102 -19.32 1.02 9.38
C LYS A 102 -18.04 0.80 8.60
N ARG A 103 -18.17 0.38 7.34
CA ARG A 103 -17.02 0.24 6.43
C ARG A 103 -16.24 1.55 6.24
N GLU A 104 -16.90 2.70 6.28
CA GLU A 104 -16.27 4.02 6.09
C GLU A 104 -15.25 4.32 7.18
N ASP A 105 -15.42 3.75 8.37
CA ASP A 105 -14.55 3.93 9.53
C ASP A 105 -13.38 2.93 9.54
N CYS A 106 -13.41 1.93 8.65
CA CYS A 106 -12.37 0.92 8.57
C CYS A 106 -11.08 1.50 7.99
N PHE A 107 -10.02 1.54 8.81
CA PHE A 107 -8.69 2.01 8.42
C PHE A 107 -8.20 1.35 7.11
N TRP A 108 -8.39 0.04 6.96
CA TRP A 108 -7.97 -0.67 5.75
C TRP A 108 -8.88 -0.39 4.55
N TYR A 109 -10.16 -0.07 4.76
CA TYR A 109 -11.07 0.37 3.69
C TYR A 109 -10.76 1.79 3.22
N GLN A 110 -10.35 2.68 4.13
CA GLN A 110 -9.83 4.00 3.77
C GLN A 110 -8.47 3.93 3.07
N ALA A 111 -7.64 2.94 3.43
CA ALA A 111 -6.35 2.67 2.80
C ALA A 111 -6.47 1.92 1.45
N ILE A 112 -7.67 1.43 1.10
CA ILE A 112 -7.92 0.75 -0.16
C ILE A 112 -7.89 1.75 -1.33
N PRO A 113 -7.15 1.44 -2.40
CA PRO A 113 -7.26 2.15 -3.66
C PRO A 113 -8.67 2.03 -4.26
N ARG A 114 -9.54 3.04 -4.09
CA ARG A 114 -10.80 3.14 -4.84
C ARG A 114 -10.51 3.20 -6.34
N GLU A 115 -11.45 2.91 -7.22
CA GLU A 115 -11.28 2.87 -8.69
C GLU A 115 -10.64 4.12 -9.34
N SER A 116 -10.63 5.25 -8.62
CA SER A 116 -9.84 6.46 -8.92
C SER A 116 -8.32 6.31 -8.73
N GLN A 117 -7.89 5.19 -8.14
CA GLN A 117 -6.53 4.77 -7.89
C GLN A 117 -6.17 3.60 -8.79
N ARG A 118 -5.94 3.91 -10.06
CA ARG A 118 -5.22 3.03 -10.99
C ARG A 118 -3.99 2.44 -10.29
N SER A 119 -3.73 1.15 -10.52
CA SER A 119 -2.46 0.48 -10.20
C SER A 119 -1.30 1.44 -10.43
N TYR A 120 -0.46 1.70 -9.44
CA TYR A 120 0.75 2.49 -9.64
C TYR A 120 1.52 1.95 -10.85
N ARG A 121 1.64 2.75 -11.92
CA ARG A 121 2.55 2.43 -13.02
C ARG A 121 3.65 3.46 -13.01
N GLU A 122 4.92 3.03 -12.98
CA GLU A 122 6.05 3.96 -13.01
C GLU A 122 6.00 4.91 -14.22
N ARG A 123 5.43 4.42 -15.33
CA ARG A 123 5.20 5.17 -16.56
C ARG A 123 4.17 6.28 -16.44
N ASP A 124 3.35 6.32 -15.39
CA ASP A 124 2.31 7.34 -15.24
C ASP A 124 2.89 8.74 -15.01
N PHE A 125 4.10 8.84 -14.44
CA PHE A 125 4.83 10.10 -14.34
C PHE A 125 5.05 10.74 -15.72
N TRP A 126 5.53 9.93 -16.67
CA TRP A 126 5.77 10.34 -18.06
C TRP A 126 4.46 10.51 -18.83
N ARG A 127 3.55 9.55 -18.69
CA ARG A 127 2.25 9.54 -19.37
C ARG A 127 1.39 10.76 -19.03
N PHE A 128 1.43 11.21 -17.78
CA PHE A 128 0.71 12.41 -17.35
C PHE A 128 1.49 13.70 -17.61
N GLY A 129 2.58 13.69 -18.38
CA GLY A 129 3.24 14.91 -18.83
C GLY A 129 3.90 15.74 -17.72
N TRP A 130 4.10 15.16 -16.52
CA TRP A 130 4.78 15.86 -15.41
C TRP A 130 6.15 16.42 -15.77
N PRO A 131 7.02 15.74 -16.54
CA PRO A 131 8.31 16.29 -16.95
C PRO A 131 8.22 17.64 -17.67
N GLY A 132 7.15 17.91 -18.42
CA GLY A 132 6.93 19.20 -19.08
C GLY A 132 6.42 20.30 -18.14
N ARG A 133 5.98 19.95 -16.93
CA ARG A 133 5.40 20.86 -15.91
C ARG A 133 6.29 21.01 -14.68
N LEU A 134 7.36 20.24 -14.64
CA LEU A 134 8.40 20.30 -13.63
C LEU A 134 9.65 20.88 -14.27
N THR A 135 10.33 21.75 -13.54
CA THR A 135 11.70 22.14 -13.88
C THR A 135 12.62 20.92 -13.82
N ALA A 136 13.73 20.95 -14.55
CA ALA A 136 14.70 19.85 -14.51
C ALA A 136 15.15 19.49 -13.08
N PRO A 137 15.41 20.46 -12.16
CA PRO A 137 15.68 20.15 -10.76
C PRO A 137 14.54 19.42 -10.04
N GLU A 138 13.28 19.84 -10.21
CA GLU A 138 12.13 19.19 -9.57
C GLU A 138 11.95 17.75 -10.03
N SER A 139 12.09 17.51 -11.35
CA SER A 139 12.04 16.16 -11.92
C SER A 139 13.14 15.27 -11.33
N MET A 140 14.37 15.78 -11.22
CA MET A 140 15.49 15.06 -10.62
C MET A 140 15.25 14.74 -9.14
N ILE A 141 14.71 15.68 -8.36
CA ILE A 141 14.35 15.42 -6.95
C ILE A 141 13.26 14.36 -6.84
N TYR A 142 12.21 14.44 -7.65
CA TYR A 142 11.12 13.45 -7.64
C TYR A 142 11.62 12.04 -7.96
N LEU A 143 12.47 11.92 -8.99
CA LEU A 143 13.09 10.66 -9.38
C LEU A 143 14.10 10.15 -8.34
N ALA A 144 14.83 11.04 -7.67
CA ALA A 144 15.74 10.67 -6.60
C ALA A 144 15.00 10.08 -5.38
N ILE A 145 13.83 10.63 -5.03
CA ILE A 145 12.99 10.05 -3.96
C ILE A 145 12.57 8.62 -4.32
N ARG A 146 12.13 8.39 -5.56
CA ARG A 146 11.83 7.05 -6.09
C ARG A 146 13.03 6.11 -5.99
N GLU A 147 14.20 6.59 -6.38
CA GLU A 147 15.43 5.80 -6.36
C GLU A 147 15.83 5.41 -4.93
N ILE A 148 15.63 6.29 -3.95
CA ILE A 148 15.88 5.99 -2.53
C ILE A 148 14.92 4.92 -2.01
N GLU A 149 13.62 4.97 -2.38
CA GLU A 149 12.67 3.90 -2.05
C GLU A 149 13.17 2.55 -2.58
N LYS A 150 13.58 2.50 -3.85
CA LYS A 150 14.11 1.29 -4.51
C LYS A 150 15.36 0.76 -3.80
N ARG A 151 16.34 1.62 -3.53
CA ARG A 151 17.60 1.25 -2.86
C ARG A 151 17.39 0.71 -1.45
N ARG A 152 16.33 1.18 -0.77
CA ARG A 152 15.98 0.74 0.59
C ARG A 152 15.01 -0.46 0.59
N GLY A 153 14.63 -0.98 -0.57
CA GLY A 153 13.64 -2.08 -0.67
C GLY A 153 12.25 -1.69 -0.17
N LEU A 154 11.92 -0.39 -0.16
CA LEU A 154 10.66 0.12 0.35
C LEU A 154 9.59 0.16 -0.75
N PRO A 155 8.32 -0.14 -0.43
CA PRO A 155 7.21 0.04 -1.36
C PRO A 155 7.12 1.49 -1.89
N ALA A 156 6.60 1.65 -3.12
CA ALA A 156 6.42 2.98 -3.71
C ALA A 156 5.44 3.84 -2.90
N GLY A 157 5.82 5.09 -2.60
CA GLY A 157 5.01 5.98 -1.77
C GLY A 157 5.12 5.69 -0.27
N SER A 158 6.10 4.90 0.14
CA SER A 158 6.45 4.75 1.55
C SER A 158 6.90 6.07 2.16
N ARG A 159 6.69 6.21 3.46
CA ARG A 159 7.20 7.35 4.22
C ARG A 159 8.71 7.20 4.41
N LEU A 160 9.47 8.15 3.89
CA LEU A 160 10.92 8.16 3.95
C LEU A 160 11.40 9.22 4.92
N TYR A 161 12.32 8.83 5.79
CA TYR A 161 13.13 9.77 6.57
C TYR A 161 14.50 9.85 5.88
N ILE A 162 14.72 10.98 5.21
CA ILE A 162 15.88 11.18 4.34
C ILE A 162 16.68 12.38 4.82
N SER A 163 17.98 12.18 4.99
CA SER A 163 18.89 13.29 5.25
C SER A 163 19.04 14.14 3.99
N ARG A 164 19.23 15.46 4.15
CA ARG A 164 19.44 16.33 2.98
C ARG A 164 20.63 15.89 2.12
N LYS A 165 21.71 15.43 2.78
CA LYS A 165 22.93 14.93 2.11
C LYS A 165 22.65 13.74 1.19
N GLU A 166 21.79 12.83 1.63
CA GLU A 166 21.39 11.67 0.82
C GLU A 166 20.56 12.08 -0.39
N LEU A 167 19.60 12.98 -0.21
CA LEU A 167 18.81 13.49 -1.34
C LEU A 167 19.70 14.23 -2.36
N MET A 168 20.67 15.03 -1.88
CA MET A 168 21.67 15.69 -2.73
C MET A 168 22.52 14.69 -3.50
N ARG A 169 23.01 13.64 -2.82
CA ARG A 169 23.86 12.60 -3.43
C ARG A 169 23.13 11.84 -4.53
N VAL A 170 21.86 11.49 -4.30
CA VAL A 170 21.08 10.70 -5.26
C VAL A 170 20.57 11.57 -6.40
N SER A 171 20.22 12.83 -6.14
CA SER A 171 19.71 13.74 -7.18
C SER A 171 20.80 14.48 -7.97
N GLY A 172 22.04 14.52 -7.46
CA GLY A 172 23.12 15.34 -8.01
C GLY A 172 22.88 16.86 -7.87
N ARG A 173 21.97 17.29 -6.98
CA ARG A 173 21.58 18.71 -6.83
C ARG A 173 22.12 19.34 -5.55
N GLY A 174 22.44 20.63 -5.64
CA GLY A 174 22.97 21.45 -4.55
C GLY A 174 21.95 21.73 -3.44
N HIS A 175 22.47 22.21 -2.31
CA HIS A 175 21.73 22.33 -1.04
C HIS A 175 20.50 23.25 -1.10
N SER A 176 20.61 24.42 -1.72
CA SER A 176 19.51 25.40 -1.81
C SER A 176 18.30 24.85 -2.57
N TRP A 177 18.57 24.13 -3.66
CA TRP A 177 17.56 23.62 -4.58
C TRP A 177 16.75 22.45 -4.02
N VAL A 178 17.34 21.60 -3.17
CA VAL A 178 16.66 20.39 -2.67
C VAL A 178 15.40 20.73 -1.88
N LEU A 179 15.50 21.61 -0.88
CA LEU A 179 14.36 21.95 -0.04
C LEU A 179 13.30 22.71 -0.82
N GLU A 180 13.72 23.66 -1.65
CA GLU A 180 12.82 24.44 -2.50
C GLU A 180 12.05 23.54 -3.48
N CYS A 181 12.73 22.59 -4.11
CA CYS A 181 12.08 21.63 -5.01
C CYS A 181 11.12 20.71 -4.25
N CYS A 182 11.44 20.26 -3.03
CA CYS A 182 10.51 19.49 -2.22
C CYS A 182 9.24 20.28 -1.88
N GLU A 183 9.37 21.56 -1.51
CA GLU A 183 8.20 22.42 -1.25
C GLU A 183 7.38 22.67 -2.53
N ARG A 184 8.03 22.87 -3.69
CA ARG A 184 7.31 23.02 -4.97
C ARG A 184 6.60 21.73 -5.38
N LEU A 185 7.24 20.58 -5.25
CA LEU A 185 6.64 19.27 -5.52
C LEU A 185 5.45 18.99 -4.60
N LYS A 186 5.52 19.42 -3.33
CA LYS A 186 4.40 19.39 -2.39
C LYS A 186 3.25 20.27 -2.84
N LYS A 187 3.51 21.52 -3.24
CA LYS A 187 2.49 22.42 -3.81
C LYS A 187 1.82 21.84 -5.06
N LYS A 188 2.57 21.11 -5.88
CA LYS A 188 2.08 20.40 -7.07
C LYS A 188 1.35 19.09 -6.76
N GLY A 189 1.25 18.69 -5.49
CA GLY A 189 0.55 17.49 -5.05
C GLY A 189 1.24 16.18 -5.46
N LEU A 190 2.54 16.20 -5.76
CA LEU A 190 3.30 15.01 -6.13
C LEU A 190 3.91 14.28 -4.93
N ILE A 191 4.13 14.99 -3.83
CA ILE A 191 4.70 14.46 -2.59
C ILE A 191 4.03 15.09 -1.36
N GLU A 192 4.03 14.38 -0.24
CA GLU A 192 3.93 14.97 1.09
C GLU A 192 5.36 15.28 1.57
N PHE A 193 5.58 16.48 2.10
CA PHE A 193 6.89 16.89 2.62
C PHE A 193 6.74 17.60 3.97
N ARG A 194 7.53 17.14 4.95
CA ARG A 194 7.75 17.82 6.23
C ARG A 194 9.25 18.03 6.42
N LYS A 195 9.63 19.31 6.52
CA LYS A 195 11.02 19.71 6.75
C LYS A 195 11.48 19.18 8.12
N GLY A 196 12.62 18.50 8.13
CA GLY A 196 13.20 17.98 9.36
C GLY A 196 13.59 19.08 10.34
N THR A 197 13.18 18.94 11.59
CA THR A 197 13.71 19.67 12.74
C THR A 197 15.03 19.04 13.20
N GLN A 198 15.91 19.84 13.81
CA GLN A 198 17.20 19.36 14.29
C GLN A 198 17.01 18.66 15.63
N HIS A 199 17.33 17.36 15.71
CA HIS A 199 17.38 16.65 16.97
C HIS A 199 18.83 16.65 17.51
N ARG A 200 19.00 16.71 18.84
CA ARG A 200 20.32 16.77 19.50
C ARG A 200 21.28 15.63 19.11
N TRP A 201 20.74 14.45 18.76
CA TRP A 201 21.50 13.21 18.55
C TRP A 201 21.46 12.68 17.11
N TYR A 202 20.47 13.10 16.31
CA TYR A 202 20.31 12.68 14.91
C TYR A 202 20.35 13.91 14.01
N GLY A 203 21.16 13.86 12.94
CA GLY A 203 21.22 14.93 11.94
C GLY A 203 19.84 15.28 11.38
N ARG A 204 19.69 16.47 10.76
CA ARG A 204 18.40 16.94 10.21
C ARG A 204 17.88 16.00 9.11
N ALA A 205 16.90 15.16 9.42
CA ALA A 205 16.21 14.28 8.47
C ALA A 205 14.83 14.84 8.14
N SER A 206 14.54 15.04 6.86
CA SER A 206 13.21 15.46 6.40
C SER A 206 12.35 14.23 6.12
N GLN A 207 11.06 14.36 6.37
CA GLN A 207 10.08 13.34 6.03
C GLN A 207 9.53 13.63 4.63
N VAL A 208 9.61 12.64 3.74
CA VAL A 208 9.13 12.72 2.36
C VAL A 208 8.29 11.49 2.05
N LYS A 209 7.18 11.66 1.35
CA LYS A 209 6.35 10.56 0.86
C LYS A 209 5.84 10.89 -0.53
N ARG A 210 6.02 10.02 -1.52
CA ARG A 210 5.41 10.26 -2.84
C ARG A 210 3.90 10.02 -2.78
N ILE A 211 3.12 10.89 -3.41
CA ILE A 211 1.68 10.69 -3.55
C ILE A 211 1.47 9.67 -4.67
N ILE A 212 0.88 8.54 -4.29
CA ILE A 212 0.57 7.41 -5.16
C ILE A 212 -0.93 7.12 -5.01
N PRO A 213 -1.69 6.93 -6.11
CA PRO A 213 -1.24 6.99 -7.50
C PRO A 213 -0.83 8.40 -7.93
N ILE A 214 0.02 8.47 -8.95
CA ILE A 214 0.52 9.75 -9.47
C ILE A 214 -0.70 10.56 -9.97
N PRO A 215 -0.93 11.78 -9.47
CA PRO A 215 -2.06 12.58 -9.92
C PRO A 215 -1.91 12.93 -11.41
N ARG A 216 -3.03 13.10 -12.11
CA ARG A 216 -2.98 13.69 -13.45
C ARG A 216 -2.53 15.13 -13.33
N SER A 217 -1.71 15.56 -14.28
CA SER A 217 -1.33 16.94 -14.36
C SER A 217 -2.56 17.78 -14.76
N LYS A 218 -3.07 18.64 -13.88
CA LYS A 218 -4.15 19.60 -14.18
C LYS A 218 -3.60 20.75 -15.00
#